data_AF-A0A540K7D8-F1
#
_entry.id   AF-A0A540K7D8-F1
#
_cell.length_a   1.000
_cell.length_b   1.000
_cell.length_c   1.000
_cell.angle_alpha   90.00
_cell.angle_beta   90.00
_cell.angle_gamma   90.00
#
_symmetry.space_group_name_H-M   'P 1'
#
loop_
_entity.id
_entity.type
_entity.pdbx_description
1 polymer ?
#
loop_
_entity_poly.entity_id
_entity_poly.type
_entity_poly.pdbx_seq_one_letter_code
_entity_poly.pdbx_strand_id
1 'polypeptide(L)'
;MLALASILFLESGSSVESSIFEVAVPLIPKSAMLCEYLKLSSGKGNELRLNDPSGALSYWHGLRDGCVGLLESRLRWGGPLAVKQLCASNIPLLLVDLLANNQPEVDSTNDQVGLSPIGVVWTVLSICQCLSGRALTFRQILLRCNHIKLISDLISDMHLKLVKSWVGPGGGKDGVRDITNAVIDVLAFPFVAVQNVPGLPSTTASVNSGALLNLGSPGVRVGMEDKDMVKVIEEDLGKYIKNLLEVRISFLCFSSLRRQG
;
A
#
# COMPACT_ATOMS: atom_id res chain seq x y z
N MET A 1 -0.45 15.43 12.37
CA MET A 1 -0.37 14.04 11.88
C MET A 1 0.74 13.84 10.86
N LEU A 2 0.81 14.68 9.80
CA LEU A 2 1.84 14.54 8.76
C LEU A 2 3.28 14.55 9.30
N ALA A 3 3.64 15.51 10.16
CA ALA A 3 4.98 15.56 10.76
C ALA A 3 5.35 14.26 11.51
N LEU A 4 4.42 13.72 12.32
CA LEU A 4 4.63 12.45 13.03
C LEU A 4 4.77 11.27 12.05
N ALA A 5 3.93 11.21 11.01
CA ALA A 5 4.05 10.19 9.97
C ALA A 5 5.39 10.26 9.24
N SER A 6 5.88 11.45 8.89
CA SER A 6 7.17 11.64 8.24
C SER A 6 8.34 11.20 9.12
N ILE A 7 8.31 11.51 10.42
CA ILE A 7 9.32 11.05 11.39
C ILE A 7 9.33 9.51 11.45
N LEU A 8 8.16 8.90 11.62
CA LEU A 8 8.02 7.45 11.69
C LEU A 8 8.46 6.75 10.40
N PHE A 9 8.19 7.35 9.25
CA PHE A 9 8.60 6.82 7.95
C PHE A 9 10.12 6.86 7.75
N LEU A 10 10.80 7.92 8.19
CA LEU A 10 12.26 8.03 8.12
C LEU A 10 12.96 7.01 9.03
N GLU A 11 12.42 6.79 10.21
CA GLU A 11 12.96 5.83 11.17
C GLU A 11 12.99 4.39 10.62
N SER A 12 12.11 4.16 9.68
CA SER A 12 11.83 2.85 9.11
C SER A 12 12.95 2.32 8.18
N GLY A 13 13.95 3.14 7.85
CA GLY A 13 15.18 2.76 7.15
C GLY A 13 16.40 2.54 8.05
N SER A 14 16.27 2.75 9.36
CA SER A 14 17.34 2.55 10.36
C SER A 14 17.35 1.09 10.83
N SER A 15 18.50 0.42 10.73
CA SER A 15 18.73 -0.95 11.25
C SER A 15 18.80 -1.02 12.78
N VAL A 16 18.72 0.13 13.47
CA VAL A 16 18.82 0.20 14.92
C VAL A 16 17.41 0.21 15.50
N GLU A 17 17.12 -0.76 16.36
CA GLU A 17 15.92 -0.82 17.20
C GLU A 17 15.79 0.50 17.96
N SER A 18 14.93 1.40 17.46
CA SER A 18 14.91 2.77 17.94
C SER A 18 13.85 2.95 19.01
N SER A 19 14.27 3.58 20.11
CA SER A 19 13.39 3.95 21.23
C SER A 19 12.29 4.93 20.83
N ILE A 20 12.39 5.56 19.65
CA ILE A 20 11.38 6.48 19.12
C ILE A 20 10.08 5.71 18.87
N PHE A 21 10.18 4.45 18.43
CA PHE A 21 9.02 3.61 18.18
C PHE A 21 8.17 3.40 19.44
N GLU A 22 8.81 2.97 20.54
CA GLU A 22 8.11 2.71 21.82
C GLU A 22 7.40 3.96 22.35
N VAL A 23 8.00 5.14 22.14
CA VAL A 23 7.44 6.42 22.55
C VAL A 23 6.33 6.90 21.60
N ALA A 24 6.42 6.59 20.31
CA ALA A 24 5.52 7.13 19.30
C ALA A 24 4.24 6.30 19.08
N VAL A 25 4.25 4.97 19.27
CA VAL A 25 3.06 4.12 19.10
C VAL A 25 1.85 4.58 19.92
N PRO A 26 1.99 4.94 21.20
CA PRO A 26 0.88 5.45 22.00
C PRO A 26 0.31 6.77 21.46
N LEU A 27 1.12 7.56 20.73
CA LEU A 27 0.72 8.83 20.14
C LEU A 27 -0.04 8.66 18.82
N ILE A 28 0.03 7.48 18.19
CA ILE A 28 -0.73 7.20 16.97
C ILE A 28 -2.22 7.10 17.33
N PRO A 29 -3.10 7.94 16.74
CA PRO A 29 -4.54 7.88 16.98
C PRO A 29 -5.10 6.48 16.74
N LYS A 30 -6.10 6.09 17.54
CA LYS A 30 -6.76 4.79 17.43
C LYS A 30 -7.30 4.57 16.01
N SER A 31 -7.28 3.32 15.58
CA SER A 31 -7.75 2.90 14.25
C SER A 31 -9.10 3.51 13.85
N ALA A 32 -10.07 3.52 14.76
CA ALA A 32 -11.39 4.12 14.52
C ALA A 32 -11.32 5.62 14.19
N MET A 33 -10.49 6.39 14.90
CA MET A 33 -10.30 7.82 14.63
C MET A 33 -9.65 8.05 13.27
N LEU A 34 -8.61 7.26 12.94
CA LEU A 34 -7.97 7.33 11.62
C LEU A 34 -8.96 6.99 10.50
N CYS A 35 -9.84 6.00 10.71
CA CYS A 35 -10.92 5.67 9.76
C CYS A 35 -11.83 6.88 9.54
N GLU A 36 -12.29 7.54 10.61
CA GLU A 36 -13.18 8.68 10.50
C GLU A 36 -12.51 9.86 9.80
N TYR A 37 -11.24 10.16 10.08
CA TYR A 37 -10.52 11.22 9.34
C TYR A 37 -10.39 10.92 7.84
N LEU A 38 -10.23 9.65 7.46
CA LEU A 38 -10.19 9.26 6.05
C LEU A 38 -11.58 9.33 5.38
N LYS A 39 -12.66 9.03 6.12
CA LYS A 39 -14.06 9.06 5.64
C LYS A 39 -14.64 10.47 5.53
N LEU A 40 -14.42 11.32 6.54
CA LEU A 40 -14.99 12.67 6.63
C LEU A 40 -14.59 13.57 5.45
N SER A 41 -13.44 13.28 4.83
CA SER A 41 -12.95 13.98 3.64
C SER A 41 -13.44 13.37 2.31
N SER A 42 -14.22 12.29 2.33
CA SER A 42 -14.76 11.61 1.14
C SER A 42 -16.21 12.00 0.81
N GLY A 43 -16.86 12.80 1.65
CA GLY A 43 -18.28 13.18 1.50
C GLY A 43 -18.51 14.24 0.42
N LYS A 44 -19.28 13.87 -0.61
CA LYS A 44 -19.89 14.79 -1.56
C LYS A 44 -21.13 15.41 -0.89
N GLY A 45 -21.00 16.64 -0.39
CA GLY A 45 -22.14 17.45 0.06
C GLY A 45 -22.12 17.87 1.52
N ASN A 46 -21.88 19.17 1.69
CA ASN A 46 -22.28 20.09 2.77
C ASN A 46 -22.04 19.71 4.25
N GLU A 47 -21.51 20.70 4.98
CA GLU A 47 -21.36 20.74 6.46
C GLU A 47 -20.24 19.91 7.10
N LEU A 48 -19.01 20.37 6.90
CA LEU A 48 -18.31 21.15 7.92
C LEU A 48 -17.08 21.72 7.21
N ARG A 49 -17.19 22.94 6.70
CA ARG A 49 -15.97 23.72 6.50
C ARG A 49 -15.36 23.81 7.88
N LEU A 50 -14.32 23.02 8.13
CA LEU A 50 -13.31 23.32 9.12
C LEU A 50 -12.76 24.67 8.70
N ASN A 51 -13.47 25.72 9.09
CA ASN A 51 -12.97 27.08 9.16
C ASN A 51 -11.92 27.06 10.25
N ASP A 52 -10.77 26.48 9.94
CA ASP A 52 -9.55 26.72 10.67
C ASP A 52 -8.52 27.27 9.66
N PRO A 53 -8.37 28.60 9.60
CA PRO A 53 -7.50 29.25 8.64
C PRO A 53 -6.08 29.32 9.22
N SER A 54 -5.34 28.21 9.38
CA SER A 54 -3.93 28.34 9.85
C SER A 54 -3.00 27.13 9.70
N GLY A 55 -3.28 26.19 8.80
CA GLY A 55 -2.30 25.18 8.41
C GLY A 55 -1.92 25.36 6.95
N ALA A 56 -0.96 26.23 6.64
CA ALA A 56 -0.42 26.36 5.28
C ALA A 56 0.36 25.07 4.92
N LEU A 57 -0.35 23.99 4.62
CA LEU A 57 0.24 22.85 3.94
C LEU A 57 0.71 23.39 2.59
N SER A 58 2.02 23.31 2.34
CA SER A 58 2.53 23.62 1.01
C SER A 58 1.77 22.77 0.00
N TYR A 59 1.51 23.31 -1.19
CA TYR A 59 0.86 22.62 -2.32
C TYR A 59 1.44 21.24 -2.68
N TRP A 60 2.61 20.92 -2.13
CA TRP A 60 3.30 19.64 -2.19
C TRP A 60 2.77 18.52 -1.28
N HIS A 61 1.89 18.81 -0.32
CA HIS A 61 1.36 17.82 0.62
C HIS A 61 -0.13 17.60 0.42
N GLY A 62 -0.55 16.35 0.38
CA GLY A 62 -1.96 15.97 0.34
C GLY A 62 -2.60 16.15 1.70
N LEU A 63 -3.87 16.56 1.71
CA LEU A 63 -4.64 16.79 2.95
C LEU A 63 -4.72 15.52 3.81
N ARG A 64 -4.66 14.34 3.19
CA ARG A 64 -4.82 13.03 3.85
C ARG A 64 -3.50 12.32 4.12
N ASP A 65 -2.37 12.84 3.65
CA ASP A 65 -1.06 12.18 3.76
C ASP A 65 -0.75 11.80 5.20
N GLY A 66 -0.99 12.72 6.14
CA GLY A 66 -0.71 12.47 7.55
C GLY A 66 -1.57 11.37 8.17
N CYS A 67 -2.83 11.22 7.75
CA CYS A 67 -3.69 10.16 8.25
C CYS A 67 -3.26 8.80 7.69
N VAL A 68 -2.97 8.75 6.38
CA VAL A 68 -2.52 7.53 5.71
C VAL A 68 -1.15 7.09 6.22
N GLY A 69 -0.20 8.00 6.41
CA GLY A 69 1.13 7.65 6.92
C GLY A 69 1.09 7.11 8.36
N LEU A 70 0.24 7.67 9.22
CA LEU A 70 0.03 7.11 10.57
C LEU A 70 -0.67 5.75 10.55
N LEU A 71 -1.57 5.53 9.59
CA LEU A 71 -2.21 4.24 9.37
C LEU A 71 -1.20 3.19 8.89
N GLU A 72 -0.33 3.53 7.93
CA GLU A 72 0.77 2.68 7.46
C GLU A 72 1.67 2.28 8.64
N SER A 73 2.09 3.26 9.45
CA SER A 73 2.91 2.99 10.63
C SER A 73 2.18 2.05 11.60
N ARG A 74 0.88 2.26 11.84
CA ARG A 74 0.10 1.37 12.70
C ARG A 74 0.02 -0.06 12.16
N LEU A 75 -0.12 -0.24 10.84
CA LEU A 75 -0.15 -1.56 10.20
C LEU A 75 1.21 -2.24 10.27
N ARG A 76 2.27 -1.51 9.96
CA ARG A 76 3.64 -2.01 9.95
C ARG A 76 4.10 -2.46 11.33
N TRP A 77 3.76 -1.70 12.35
CA TRP A 77 4.31 -1.88 13.69
C TRP A 77 3.32 -2.46 14.72
N GLY A 78 2.02 -2.39 14.48
CA GLY A 78 1.00 -2.90 15.40
C GLY A 78 0.85 -4.43 15.40
N GLY A 79 1.62 -5.14 14.56
CA GLY A 79 1.61 -6.59 14.45
C GLY A 79 0.30 -7.17 13.87
N PRO A 80 0.17 -8.52 13.87
CA PRO A 80 -0.97 -9.20 13.24
C PRO A 80 -2.34 -8.80 13.79
N LEU A 81 -2.42 -8.46 15.08
CA LEU A 81 -3.66 -8.02 15.71
C LEU A 81 -4.15 -6.67 15.17
N ALA A 82 -3.25 -5.70 14.99
CA ALA A 82 -3.61 -4.40 14.43
C ALA A 82 -4.07 -4.53 12.97
N VAL A 83 -3.41 -5.38 12.18
CA VAL A 83 -3.83 -5.69 10.81
C VAL A 83 -5.23 -6.31 10.80
N LYS A 84 -5.51 -7.32 11.64
CA LYS A 84 -6.84 -7.94 11.75
C LYS A 84 -7.93 -6.93 12.12
N GLN A 85 -7.66 -6.05 13.08
CA GLN A 85 -8.61 -5.01 13.50
C GLN A 85 -8.91 -4.01 12.38
N LEU A 86 -7.89 -3.57 11.65
CA LEU A 86 -8.03 -2.63 10.54
C LEU A 86 -8.75 -3.27 9.35
N CYS A 87 -8.41 -4.51 9.01
CA CYS A 87 -9.12 -5.28 7.99
C CYS A 87 -10.59 -5.50 8.36
N ALA A 88 -10.91 -5.70 9.64
CA ALA A 88 -12.30 -5.80 10.10
C ALA A 88 -13.07 -4.46 10.01
N SER A 89 -12.37 -3.33 9.94
CA SER A 89 -12.95 -1.99 9.92
C SER A 89 -13.16 -1.43 8.50
N ASN A 90 -13.13 -2.27 7.46
CA ASN A 90 -13.23 -1.91 6.04
C ASN A 90 -12.14 -0.93 5.52
N ILE A 91 -11.05 -0.74 6.27
CA ILE A 91 -9.93 0.10 5.84
C ILE A 91 -9.35 -0.29 4.47
N PRO A 92 -9.17 -1.58 4.13
CA PRO A 92 -8.57 -1.94 2.84
C PRO A 92 -9.37 -1.42 1.65
N LEU A 93 -10.71 -1.42 1.72
CA LEU A 93 -11.57 -0.88 0.68
C LEU A 93 -11.54 0.65 0.65
N LEU A 94 -11.56 1.29 1.82
CA LEU A 94 -11.46 2.74 1.91
C LEU A 94 -10.11 3.27 1.35
N LEU A 95 -9.02 2.51 1.49
CA LEU A 95 -7.73 2.84 0.88
C LEU A 95 -7.77 2.70 -0.66
N VAL A 96 -8.49 1.72 -1.19
CA VAL A 96 -8.71 1.58 -2.64
C VAL A 96 -9.55 2.74 -3.18
N ASP A 97 -10.63 3.10 -2.48
CA ASP A 97 -11.48 4.24 -2.86
C ASP A 97 -10.70 5.56 -2.83
N LEU A 98 -9.81 5.71 -1.85
CA LEU A 98 -8.90 6.84 -1.74
C LEU A 98 -7.99 6.91 -2.99
N LEU A 99 -7.39 5.80 -3.44
CA LEU A 99 -6.61 5.80 -4.69
C LEU A 99 -7.45 6.15 -5.92
N ALA A 100 -8.69 5.66 -6.00
CA ALA A 100 -9.60 5.93 -7.12
C ALA A 100 -9.93 7.43 -7.22
N ASN A 101 -10.19 8.07 -6.08
CA ASN A 101 -10.51 9.50 -5.99
C ASN A 101 -9.30 10.43 -6.19
N ASN A 102 -8.08 9.90 -6.29
CA ASN A 102 -6.86 10.68 -6.58
C ASN A 102 -6.46 10.62 -8.06
N GLN A 103 -7.27 10.00 -8.93
CA GLN A 103 -7.05 10.08 -10.36
C GLN A 103 -7.46 11.48 -10.86
N PRO A 104 -6.66 12.09 -11.77
CA PRO A 104 -6.99 13.42 -12.30
C PRO A 104 -8.29 13.34 -13.12
N GLU A 105 -9.38 13.84 -12.56
CA GLU A 105 -10.60 14.11 -13.33
C GLU A 105 -10.34 15.27 -14.29
N VAL A 106 -10.75 15.11 -15.55
CA VAL A 106 -10.43 16.05 -16.64
C VAL A 106 -11.17 17.40 -16.50
N ASP A 107 -12.17 17.54 -15.61
CA ASP A 107 -13.07 18.71 -15.60
C ASP A 107 -13.55 19.20 -14.21
N SER A 108 -12.99 18.75 -13.07
CA SER A 108 -13.45 19.23 -11.76
C SER A 108 -12.54 20.32 -11.17
N THR A 109 -13.08 21.54 -11.07
CA THR A 109 -12.50 22.73 -10.41
C THR A 109 -12.40 22.62 -8.88
N ASN A 110 -12.49 21.41 -8.34
CA ASN A 110 -12.36 21.18 -6.92
C ASN A 110 -10.92 20.76 -6.61
N ASP A 111 -10.16 21.66 -5.97
CA ASP A 111 -8.85 21.44 -5.36
C ASP A 111 -8.89 20.35 -4.27
N GLN A 112 -9.26 19.12 -4.63
CA GLN A 112 -9.17 17.95 -3.78
C GLN A 112 -7.89 17.21 -4.12
N VAL A 113 -6.74 17.85 -3.89
CA VAL A 113 -5.46 17.13 -3.83
C VAL A 113 -5.49 16.27 -2.57
N GLY A 114 -6.07 15.07 -2.71
CA GLY A 114 -6.30 14.16 -1.59
C GLY A 114 -4.98 13.62 -1.04
N LEU A 115 -4.07 13.24 -1.93
CA LEU A 115 -2.77 12.66 -1.63
C LEU A 115 -1.66 13.27 -2.49
N SER A 116 -0.51 13.49 -1.87
CA SER A 116 0.74 13.67 -2.62
C SER A 116 1.30 12.31 -3.04
N PRO A 117 2.36 12.25 -3.88
CA PRO A 117 3.02 11.00 -4.23
C PRO A 117 3.44 10.15 -3.02
N ILE A 118 3.93 10.76 -1.93
CA ILE A 118 4.26 9.99 -0.72
C ILE A 118 3.00 9.42 -0.05
N GLY A 119 1.89 10.15 -0.06
CA GLY A 119 0.60 9.65 0.43
C GLY A 119 0.07 8.48 -0.39
N VAL A 120 0.29 8.48 -1.71
CA VAL A 120 -0.02 7.34 -2.59
C VAL A 120 0.82 6.13 -2.20
N VAL A 121 2.14 6.30 -2.02
CA VAL A 121 3.02 5.21 -1.59
C VAL A 121 2.55 4.61 -0.26
N TRP A 122 2.30 5.43 0.76
CA TRP A 122 1.79 4.94 2.06
C TRP A 122 0.45 4.21 1.95
N THR A 123 -0.41 4.63 1.03
CA THR A 123 -1.70 3.97 0.77
C THR A 123 -1.48 2.58 0.19
N VAL A 124 -0.63 2.46 -0.83
CA VAL A 124 -0.32 1.17 -1.48
C VAL A 124 0.37 0.22 -0.49
N LEU A 125 1.32 0.71 0.31
CA LEU A 125 1.96 -0.07 1.37
C LEU A 125 0.94 -0.56 2.41
N SER A 126 0.01 0.31 2.82
CA SER A 126 -1.05 -0.06 3.76
C SER A 126 -1.96 -1.15 3.19
N ILE A 127 -2.31 -1.08 1.90
CA ILE A 127 -3.05 -2.14 1.20
C ILE A 127 -2.25 -3.46 1.24
N CYS A 128 -0.95 -3.41 0.94
CA CYS A 128 -0.08 -4.58 0.96
C CYS A 128 -0.04 -5.26 2.34
N GLN A 129 0.08 -4.48 3.43
CA GLN A 129 0.03 -5.01 4.79
C GLN A 129 -1.34 -5.63 5.11
N CYS A 130 -2.44 -5.04 4.63
CA CYS A 130 -3.78 -5.57 4.83
C CYS A 130 -4.01 -6.92 4.12
N LEU A 131 -3.41 -7.12 2.94
CA LEU A 131 -3.49 -8.38 2.19
C LEU A 131 -2.91 -9.56 2.98
N SER A 132 -1.87 -9.31 3.76
CA SER A 132 -1.22 -10.32 4.61
C SER A 132 -2.06 -10.75 5.80
N GLY A 133 -3.13 -10.02 6.13
CA GLY A 133 -3.93 -10.24 7.33
C GLY A 133 -5.21 -11.07 7.13
N ARG A 134 -5.66 -11.33 5.90
CA ARG A 134 -6.90 -12.08 5.64
C ARG A 134 -7.10 -12.49 4.17
N ALA A 135 -7.50 -13.74 3.94
CA ALA A 135 -7.95 -14.24 2.63
C ALA A 135 -9.12 -13.44 2.03
N LEU A 136 -10.05 -12.98 2.87
CA LEU A 136 -11.19 -12.17 2.43
C LEU A 136 -10.74 -10.83 1.80
N THR A 137 -9.70 -10.21 2.36
CA THR A 137 -9.15 -8.94 1.87
C THR A 137 -8.51 -9.11 0.50
N PHE A 138 -7.79 -10.23 0.28
CA PHE A 138 -7.32 -10.62 -1.05
C PHE A 138 -8.47 -10.73 -2.05
N ARG A 139 -9.54 -11.46 -1.72
CA ARG A 139 -10.72 -11.59 -2.61
C ARG A 139 -11.39 -10.26 -2.92
N GLN A 140 -11.50 -9.38 -1.93
CA GLN A 140 -12.17 -8.09 -2.09
C GLN A 140 -11.37 -7.10 -2.94
N ILE A 141 -10.04 -7.15 -2.86
CA ILE A 141 -9.15 -6.21 -3.55
C ILE A 141 -8.63 -6.83 -4.85
N LEU A 142 -7.84 -7.89 -4.77
CA LEU A 142 -7.08 -8.41 -5.89
C LEU A 142 -7.87 -9.32 -6.83
N LEU A 143 -9.09 -9.77 -6.50
CA LEU A 143 -9.94 -10.48 -7.47
C LEU A 143 -10.89 -9.59 -8.27
N ARG A 144 -10.87 -8.27 -8.06
CA ARG A 144 -11.66 -7.31 -8.81
C ARG A 144 -10.80 -6.65 -9.89
N CYS A 145 -11.13 -6.86 -11.16
CA CYS A 145 -10.38 -6.28 -12.29
C CYS A 145 -10.23 -4.76 -12.18
N ASN A 146 -11.27 -4.05 -11.75
CA ASN A 146 -11.22 -2.59 -11.59
C ASN A 146 -10.17 -2.14 -10.56
N HIS A 147 -10.03 -2.86 -9.45
CA HIS A 147 -9.04 -2.52 -8.42
C HIS A 147 -7.62 -2.86 -8.88
N ILE A 148 -7.43 -3.99 -9.56
CA ILE A 148 -6.14 -4.35 -10.17
C ILE A 148 -5.73 -3.27 -11.17
N LYS A 149 -6.66 -2.84 -12.04
CA LYS A 149 -6.43 -1.78 -13.02
C LYS A 149 -6.02 -0.48 -12.36
N LEU A 150 -6.77 -0.04 -11.35
CA LEU A 150 -6.45 1.17 -10.59
C LEU A 150 -5.03 1.11 -10.01
N ILE A 151 -4.66 -0.01 -9.38
CA ILE A 151 -3.33 -0.19 -8.78
C ILE A 151 -2.25 -0.24 -9.87
N SER A 152 -2.49 -0.89 -11.01
CA SER A 152 -1.54 -0.93 -12.11
C SER A 152 -1.39 0.41 -12.84
N ASP A 153 -2.43 1.23 -12.88
CA ASP A 153 -2.39 2.55 -13.54
C ASP A 153 -1.47 3.53 -12.78
N LEU A 154 -1.16 3.27 -11.50
CA LEU A 154 -0.16 4.02 -10.72
C LEU A 154 1.27 3.89 -11.27
N ILE A 155 1.57 2.84 -12.03
CA ILE A 155 2.86 2.67 -12.72
C ILE A 155 2.76 2.94 -14.22
N SER A 156 1.67 3.58 -14.67
CA SER A 156 1.56 4.05 -16.06
C SER A 156 2.59 5.14 -16.35
N ASP A 157 3.04 5.22 -17.61
CA ASP A 157 4.00 6.26 -18.04
C ASP A 157 3.54 7.69 -17.71
N MET A 158 2.23 7.94 -17.77
CA MET A 158 1.65 9.23 -17.41
C MET A 158 1.82 9.52 -15.92
N HIS A 159 1.45 8.58 -15.05
CA HIS A 159 1.58 8.75 -13.60
C HIS A 159 3.04 8.87 -13.19
N LEU A 160 3.92 8.02 -13.72
CA LEU A 160 5.35 8.05 -13.39
C LEU A 160 6.04 9.34 -13.85
N LYS A 161 5.62 9.93 -14.98
CA LYS A 161 6.10 11.26 -15.39
C LYS A 161 5.68 12.34 -14.40
N LEU A 162 4.43 12.31 -13.93
CA LEU A 162 3.94 13.26 -12.92
C LEU A 162 4.72 13.14 -11.61
N VAL A 163 4.89 11.92 -11.09
CA VAL A 163 5.68 11.66 -9.88
C VAL A 163 7.13 12.13 -10.07
N LYS A 164 7.74 11.84 -11.22
CA LYS A 164 9.12 12.27 -11.53
C LYS A 164 9.27 13.79 -11.56
N SER A 165 8.26 14.53 -12.02
CA SER A 165 8.25 16.00 -12.06
C SER A 165 7.86 16.65 -10.73
N TRP A 166 7.36 15.88 -9.77
CA TRP A 166 6.97 16.40 -8.46
C TRP A 166 8.21 16.77 -7.64
N VAL A 167 8.26 18.01 -7.14
CA VAL A 167 9.41 18.52 -6.37
C VAL A 167 9.21 18.31 -4.86
N GLY A 168 8.00 17.95 -4.43
CA GLY A 168 7.67 17.64 -3.05
C GLY A 168 8.07 16.23 -2.59
N PRO A 169 7.74 15.86 -1.34
CA PRO A 169 8.03 14.53 -0.80
C PRO A 169 7.42 13.40 -1.62
N GLY A 170 8.16 12.30 -1.78
CA GLY A 170 7.77 11.16 -2.61
C GLY A 170 7.78 11.44 -4.11
N GLY A 171 8.30 12.59 -4.54
CA GLY A 171 8.52 12.93 -5.96
C GLY A 171 9.90 12.51 -6.47
N GLY A 172 10.17 12.83 -7.73
CA GLY A 172 11.47 12.61 -8.36
C GLY A 172 11.76 11.13 -8.69
N LYS A 173 13.05 10.80 -8.84
CA LYS A 173 13.48 9.43 -9.22
C LYS A 173 13.22 8.42 -8.11
N ASP A 174 13.43 8.82 -6.85
CA ASP A 174 13.19 7.96 -5.69
C ASP A 174 11.69 7.70 -5.54
N GLY A 175 10.85 8.72 -5.69
CA GLY A 175 9.40 8.58 -5.75
C GLY A 175 8.91 7.58 -6.79
N VAL A 176 9.44 7.65 -8.02
CA VAL A 176 9.13 6.68 -9.09
C VAL A 176 9.52 5.26 -8.69
N ARG A 177 10.69 5.09 -8.07
CA ARG A 177 11.15 3.77 -7.59
C ARG A 177 10.23 3.25 -6.49
N ASP A 178 9.91 4.08 -5.51
CA ASP A 178 9.13 3.70 -4.33
C ASP A 178 7.70 3.31 -4.70
N ILE A 179 7.03 4.08 -5.58
CA ILE A 179 5.69 3.71 -6.07
C ILE A 179 5.72 2.44 -6.90
N THR A 180 6.75 2.26 -7.73
CA THR A 180 6.90 1.06 -8.56
C THR A 180 7.07 -0.18 -7.69
N ASN A 181 7.97 -0.12 -6.70
CA ASN A 181 8.20 -1.22 -5.77
C ASN A 181 6.94 -1.55 -4.96
N ALA A 182 6.25 -0.54 -4.41
CA ALA A 182 5.03 -0.75 -3.64
C ALA A 182 3.91 -1.41 -4.47
N VAL A 183 3.74 -0.97 -5.73
CA VAL A 183 2.75 -1.56 -6.65
C VAL A 183 3.13 -3.00 -7.01
N ILE A 184 4.41 -3.25 -7.30
CA ILE A 184 4.91 -4.60 -7.58
C ILE A 184 4.67 -5.52 -6.37
N ASP A 185 4.97 -5.08 -5.14
CA ASP A 185 4.75 -5.88 -3.94
C ASP A 185 3.28 -6.29 -3.77
N VAL A 186 2.35 -5.38 -4.05
CA VAL A 186 0.90 -5.67 -4.01
C VAL A 186 0.50 -6.67 -5.09
N LEU A 187 0.98 -6.52 -6.33
CA LEU A 187 0.63 -7.41 -7.44
C LEU A 187 1.35 -8.78 -7.36
N ALA A 188 2.54 -8.82 -6.76
CA ALA A 188 3.30 -10.03 -6.56
C ALA A 188 2.81 -10.85 -5.35
N PHE A 189 2.10 -10.21 -4.41
CA PHE A 189 1.65 -10.82 -3.15
C PHE A 189 1.06 -12.23 -3.30
N PRO A 190 0.10 -12.50 -4.21
CA PRO A 190 -0.50 -13.84 -4.32
C PRO A 190 0.50 -14.92 -4.71
N PHE A 191 1.46 -14.60 -5.58
CA PHE A 191 2.50 -15.54 -6.00
C PHE A 191 3.50 -15.81 -4.87
N VAL A 192 3.91 -14.76 -4.16
CA VAL A 192 4.82 -14.85 -3.01
C VAL A 192 4.17 -15.65 -1.88
N ALA A 193 2.88 -15.44 -1.62
CA ALA A 193 2.15 -16.16 -0.57
C ALA A 193 2.09 -17.67 -0.82
N VAL A 194 1.87 -18.10 -2.07
CA VAL A 194 1.82 -19.53 -2.45
C VAL A 194 3.20 -20.20 -2.40
N GLN A 195 4.26 -19.47 -2.72
CA GLN A 195 5.63 -20.03 -2.74
C GLN A 195 6.25 -20.22 -1.34
N ASN A 196 5.80 -19.46 -0.34
CA ASN A 196 6.39 -19.48 1.02
C ASN A 196 5.77 -20.52 1.97
N VAL A 197 5.09 -21.55 1.47
CA VAL A 197 4.51 -22.61 2.31
C VAL A 197 5.61 -23.50 2.93
N PRO A 198 5.73 -23.59 4.26
CA PRO A 198 6.69 -24.49 4.89
C PRO A 198 6.27 -25.95 4.68
N GLY A 199 7.06 -26.72 3.94
CA GLY A 199 6.85 -28.17 3.78
C GLY A 199 7.07 -28.74 2.37
N LEU A 200 7.34 -27.92 1.35
CA LEU A 200 7.73 -28.42 0.03
C LEU A 200 9.25 -28.66 0.02
N PRO A 201 9.76 -29.83 -0.42
CA PRO A 201 11.20 -30.01 -0.60
C PRO A 201 11.69 -28.97 -1.60
N SER A 202 12.72 -28.22 -1.20
CA SER A 202 13.50 -27.39 -2.11
C SER A 202 14.21 -28.31 -3.11
N THR A 203 13.53 -28.62 -4.21
CA THR A 203 14.08 -29.14 -5.46
C THR A 203 13.95 -27.97 -6.44
N THR A 204 15.00 -27.28 -6.89
CA THR A 204 16.30 -27.76 -7.39
C THR A 204 17.37 -26.66 -7.36
N ALA A 205 18.60 -27.08 -7.06
CA ALA A 205 19.88 -26.58 -7.58
C ALA A 205 20.18 -25.07 -7.58
N SER A 206 21.00 -24.65 -6.60
CA SER A 206 22.25 -23.89 -6.80
C SER A 206 22.31 -22.94 -8.01
N VAL A 207 22.09 -21.64 -7.79
CA VAL A 207 23.09 -20.61 -8.13
C VAL A 207 23.02 -19.51 -7.07
N ASN A 208 24.17 -19.28 -6.44
CA ASN A 208 24.50 -18.17 -5.58
C ASN A 208 24.21 -16.82 -6.27
N SER A 209 23.20 -16.06 -5.81
CA SER A 209 23.09 -14.57 -5.82
C SER A 209 21.63 -14.14 -5.62
N GLY A 210 21.24 -13.68 -4.44
CA GLY A 210 19.89 -13.09 -4.27
C GLY A 210 19.34 -12.92 -2.86
N ALA A 211 20.07 -13.32 -1.81
CA ALA A 211 19.64 -13.18 -0.42
C ALA A 211 19.61 -11.72 0.12
N LEU A 212 19.47 -10.71 -0.74
CA LEU A 212 19.65 -9.30 -0.38
C LEU A 212 18.50 -8.35 -0.78
N LEU A 213 17.29 -8.85 -1.08
CA LEU A 213 16.13 -7.96 -1.30
C LEU A 213 14.84 -8.36 -0.55
N ASN A 214 14.87 -9.38 0.32
CA ASN A 214 13.67 -9.89 1.01
C ASN A 214 13.73 -9.81 2.54
N LEU A 215 14.26 -8.70 3.09
CA LEU A 215 14.20 -8.42 4.53
C LEU A 215 12.98 -7.57 4.93
N GLY A 216 12.10 -7.22 3.99
CA GLY A 216 10.93 -6.37 4.26
C GLY A 216 9.63 -6.76 3.55
N SER A 217 9.60 -7.80 2.72
CA SER A 217 8.38 -8.15 1.99
C SER A 217 7.33 -8.73 2.95
N PRO A 218 6.10 -8.18 2.98
CA PRO A 218 5.03 -8.69 3.84
C PRO A 218 4.71 -10.18 3.59
N GLY A 219 5.07 -10.72 2.41
CA GLY A 219 4.93 -12.15 2.11
C GLY A 219 5.76 -13.09 2.99
N VAL A 220 6.89 -12.63 3.54
CA VAL A 220 7.74 -13.45 4.44
C VAL A 220 7.05 -13.69 5.80
N ARG A 221 6.17 -12.79 6.24
CA ARG A 221 5.42 -12.96 7.51
C ARG A 221 4.18 -13.84 7.37
N VAL A 222 3.73 -14.12 6.15
CA VAL A 222 2.53 -14.93 5.87
C VAL A 222 2.75 -16.43 6.12
N GLY A 223 4.00 -16.90 6.07
CA GLY A 223 4.31 -18.34 6.10
C GLY A 223 4.00 -19.07 7.42
N MET A 224 3.86 -18.37 8.54
CA MET A 224 3.70 -19.02 9.86
C MET A 224 2.26 -19.09 10.38
N GLU A 225 1.34 -18.21 9.98
CA GLU A 225 0.08 -18.05 10.73
C GLU A 225 -1.21 -18.45 10.00
N ASP A 226 -1.23 -18.67 8.68
CA ASP A 226 -2.51 -18.86 7.98
C ASP A 226 -2.44 -19.81 6.76
N LYS A 227 -2.26 -21.11 7.03
CA LYS A 227 -2.31 -22.17 6.00
C LYS A 227 -3.64 -22.17 5.23
N ASP A 228 -4.72 -21.71 5.85
CA ASP A 228 -6.03 -21.63 5.22
C ASP A 228 -6.13 -20.44 4.25
N MET A 229 -5.45 -19.32 4.55
CA MET A 229 -5.32 -18.21 3.60
C MET A 229 -4.56 -18.60 2.34
N VAL A 230 -3.45 -19.34 2.45
CA VAL A 230 -2.67 -19.73 1.26
C VAL A 230 -3.47 -20.63 0.33
N LYS A 231 -4.25 -21.57 0.88
CA LYS A 231 -5.16 -22.41 0.08
C LYS A 231 -6.19 -21.58 -0.68
N VAL A 232 -6.79 -20.59 -0.02
CA VAL A 232 -7.75 -19.69 -0.67
C VAL A 232 -7.10 -18.89 -1.81
N ILE A 233 -5.87 -18.41 -1.61
CA ILE A 233 -5.13 -17.69 -2.65
C ILE A 233 -4.83 -18.64 -3.82
N GLU A 234 -4.41 -19.87 -3.55
CA GLU A 234 -4.10 -20.89 -4.54
C GLU A 234 -5.33 -21.25 -5.40
N GLU A 235 -6.48 -21.48 -4.77
CA GLU A 235 -7.76 -21.75 -5.43
C GLU A 235 -8.18 -20.63 -6.40
N ASP A 236 -7.99 -19.38 -5.99
CA ASP A 236 -8.39 -18.20 -6.75
C ASP A 236 -7.29 -17.67 -7.69
N LEU A 237 -6.09 -18.26 -7.69
CA LEU A 237 -4.93 -17.78 -8.43
C LEU A 237 -5.18 -17.76 -9.94
N GLY A 238 -5.87 -18.78 -10.47
CA GLY A 238 -6.22 -18.84 -11.89
C GLY A 238 -7.11 -17.67 -12.32
N LYS A 239 -8.07 -17.28 -11.47
CA LYS A 239 -8.93 -16.10 -11.69
C LYS A 239 -8.12 -14.81 -11.60
N TYR A 240 -7.21 -14.71 -10.63
CA TYR A 240 -6.32 -13.57 -10.50
C TYR A 240 -5.46 -13.36 -11.76
N ILE A 241 -4.82 -14.41 -12.25
CA ILE A 241 -4.01 -14.38 -13.47
C ILE A 241 -4.85 -13.91 -14.68
N LYS A 242 -6.06 -14.43 -14.82
CA LYS A 242 -6.97 -14.00 -15.89
C LYS A 242 -7.26 -12.49 -15.82
N ASN A 243 -7.52 -11.97 -14.62
CA ASN A 243 -7.75 -10.54 -14.42
C ASN A 243 -6.50 -9.70 -14.74
N LEU A 244 -5.30 -10.15 -14.34
CA LEU A 244 -4.03 -9.48 -14.68
C LEU A 244 -3.83 -9.36 -16.20
N LEU A 245 -4.14 -10.43 -16.93
CA LEU A 245 -4.07 -10.46 -18.40
C LEU A 245 -5.10 -9.51 -19.04
N GLU A 246 -6.32 -9.44 -18.49
CA GLU A 246 -7.38 -8.57 -18.97
C GLU A 246 -7.03 -7.08 -18.83
N VAL A 247 -6.41 -6.71 -17.72
CA VAL A 247 -5.95 -5.33 -17.44
C VAL A 247 -4.78 -4.92 -18.36
N ARG A 248 -4.26 -5.84 -19.19
CA ARG A 248 -3.10 -5.62 -20.08
C ARG A 248 -1.92 -5.01 -19.32
N ILE A 249 -1.69 -5.47 -18.08
CA ILE A 249 -0.50 -5.09 -17.34
C ILE A 249 0.68 -5.49 -18.22
N SER A 250 1.36 -4.47 -18.76
CA SER A 250 2.36 -4.68 -19.79
C SER A 250 3.43 -5.63 -19.24
N PHE A 251 3.85 -6.55 -20.10
CA PHE A 251 4.81 -7.64 -19.84
C PHE A 251 6.11 -7.21 -19.12
N LEU A 252 6.38 -5.90 -19.00
CA LEU A 252 7.48 -5.32 -18.23
C LEU A 252 7.43 -5.61 -16.72
N CYS A 253 6.24 -5.71 -16.10
CA CYS A 253 6.16 -6.17 -14.69
C CYS A 253 6.44 -7.68 -14.59
N PHE A 254 5.97 -8.46 -15.56
CA PHE A 254 6.18 -9.90 -15.60
C PHE A 254 7.63 -10.30 -15.90
N SER A 255 8.41 -9.52 -16.65
CA SER A 255 9.82 -9.85 -16.90
C SER A 255 10.70 -9.79 -15.64
N SER A 256 10.27 -9.04 -14.62
CA SER A 256 10.90 -9.06 -13.29
C SER A 256 10.43 -10.25 -12.44
N LEU A 257 9.18 -10.70 -12.60
CA LEU A 257 8.62 -11.88 -11.93
C LEU A 257 9.07 -13.22 -12.56
N ARG A 258 9.32 -13.25 -13.87
CA ARG A 258 9.68 -14.46 -14.64
C ARG A 258 11.18 -14.78 -14.61
N ARG A 259 12.01 -13.92 -14.01
CA ARG A 259 13.45 -14.19 -13.77
C ARG A 259 13.72 -15.00 -12.50
N GLN A 260 12.68 -15.48 -11.82
CA GLN A 260 12.78 -16.31 -10.61
C GLN A 260 12.09 -17.68 -10.76
N GLY A 261 11.84 -18.13 -12.00
CA GLY A 261 11.33 -19.47 -12.29
C GLY A 261 12.33 -20.29 -13.07
#